data_AF-A0A7K2NM01-F1
#
_entry.id   AF-A0A7K2NM01-F1
#
_cell.length_a   1.000
_cell.length_b   1.000
_cell.length_c   1.000
_cell.angle_alpha   90.00
_cell.angle_beta   90.00
_cell.angle_gamma   90.00
#
_symmetry.space_group_name_H-M   'P 1'
#
loop_
_entity.id
_entity.type
_entity.pdbx_description
1 polymer ?
#
loop_
_entity_poly.entity_id
_entity_poly.type
_entity_poly.pdbx_seq_one_letter_code
_entity_poly.pdbx_strand_id
1 'polypeptide(L)'
;ALADTDGHARDRAYWTERLDTLPPAPELPLAEAWQAAVDDPGQAGRGPASGGDAVAFRRLEVLLPAADRDRLTERAARRGLTLSTALLAAYAETVGAWSRSSRFTLNVPTVDRPALHEDIDRLVGDFT
;
A
#
# COMPACT_ATOMS: atom_id res chain seq x y z
N ALA A 1 24.08 -5.30 -3.65
CA ALA A 1 24.07 -6.56 -4.42
C ALA A 1 23.26 -6.45 -5.71
N LEU A 2 22.09 -5.78 -5.70
CA LEU A 2 21.22 -5.65 -6.88
C LEU A 2 21.35 -4.32 -7.65
N ALA A 3 21.96 -3.29 -7.03
CA ALA A 3 22.24 -2.02 -7.70
C ALA A 3 23.11 -2.25 -8.94
N ASP A 4 22.90 -1.44 -9.97
CA ASP A 4 23.63 -1.44 -11.24
C ASP A 4 23.52 -2.74 -12.09
N THR A 5 22.58 -3.63 -11.74
CA THR A 5 22.21 -4.76 -12.61
C THR A 5 21.25 -4.33 -13.71
N ASP A 6 21.15 -5.10 -14.80
CA ASP A 6 20.15 -4.90 -15.85
C ASP A 6 18.71 -4.94 -15.30
N GLY A 7 18.47 -5.76 -14.27
CA GLY A 7 17.19 -5.78 -13.53
C GLY A 7 16.89 -4.42 -12.89
N HIS A 8 17.83 -3.90 -12.11
CA HIS A 8 17.70 -2.60 -11.48
C HIS A 8 17.50 -1.45 -12.49
N ALA A 9 18.24 -1.46 -13.61
CA ALA A 9 18.08 -0.45 -14.65
C ALA A 9 16.68 -0.47 -15.28
N ARG A 10 16.12 -1.66 -15.52
CA ARG A 10 14.74 -1.83 -16.03
C ARG A 10 13.70 -1.36 -15.02
N ASP A 11 13.83 -1.75 -13.76
CA ASP A 11 12.89 -1.34 -12.69
C ASP A 11 12.90 0.18 -12.52
N ARG A 12 14.08 0.80 -12.53
CA ARG A 12 14.23 2.26 -12.47
C ARG A 12 13.53 2.92 -13.66
N ALA A 13 13.79 2.46 -14.88
CA ALA A 13 13.17 3.02 -16.08
C ALA A 13 11.63 2.91 -16.02
N TYR A 14 11.11 1.74 -15.65
CA TYR A 14 9.68 1.49 -15.50
C TYR A 14 9.01 2.49 -14.54
N TRP A 15 9.63 2.74 -13.38
CA TRP A 15 9.08 3.65 -12.39
C TRP A 15 9.23 5.11 -12.81
N THR A 16 10.41 5.52 -13.30
CA THR A 16 10.65 6.91 -13.75
C THR A 16 9.68 7.31 -14.87
N GLU A 17 9.36 6.43 -15.81
CA GLU A 17 8.38 6.71 -16.87
C GLU A 17 6.95 6.90 -16.32
N ARG A 18 6.60 6.22 -15.22
CA ARG A 18 5.24 6.24 -14.67
C ARG A 18 4.99 7.37 -13.68
N LEU A 19 6.02 7.85 -12.98
CA LEU A 19 5.89 8.82 -11.89
C LEU A 19 5.02 10.02 -12.25
N ASP A 20 5.26 10.63 -13.41
CA ASP A 20 4.55 11.84 -13.86
C ASP A 20 3.07 11.59 -14.18
N THR A 21 2.67 10.34 -14.38
CA THR A 21 1.30 9.94 -14.76
C THR A 21 0.50 9.30 -13.63
N LEU A 22 1.14 9.06 -12.48
CA LEU A 22 0.48 8.49 -11.31
C LEU A 22 -0.59 9.47 -10.80
N PRO A 23 -1.83 8.99 -10.56
CA PRO A 23 -2.83 9.77 -9.86
C PRO A 23 -2.33 10.17 -8.45
N PRO A 24 -2.91 11.22 -7.84
CA PRO A 24 -2.61 11.56 -6.46
C PRO A 24 -3.04 10.45 -5.48
N ALA A 25 -2.66 10.60 -4.21
CA ALA A 25 -3.19 9.78 -3.12
C ALA A 25 -4.72 9.93 -3.01
N PRO A 26 -5.44 8.94 -2.44
CA PRO A 26 -6.88 9.06 -2.21
C PRO A 26 -7.21 10.21 -1.26
N GLU A 27 -8.18 11.04 -1.66
CA GLU A 27 -8.68 12.17 -0.86
C GLU A 27 -9.82 11.72 0.04
N LEU A 28 -9.46 11.16 1.21
CA LEU A 28 -10.40 10.68 2.22
C LEU A 28 -10.94 11.83 3.10
N PRO A 29 -12.14 11.68 3.70
CA PRO A 29 -12.64 12.61 4.69
C PRO A 29 -11.74 12.60 5.92
N LEU A 30 -11.17 13.76 6.26
CA LEU A 30 -10.29 13.93 7.40
C LEU A 30 -11.05 14.52 8.59
N ALA A 31 -10.66 14.15 9.80
CA ALA A 31 -11.06 14.94 10.97
C ALA A 31 -10.38 16.32 10.93
N GLU A 32 -11.02 17.35 11.49
CA GLU A 32 -10.59 18.75 11.37
C GLU A 32 -9.08 18.97 11.67
N ALA A 33 -8.57 18.31 12.72
CA ALA A 33 -7.16 18.40 13.10
C ALA A 33 -6.20 17.91 12.01
N TRP A 34 -6.61 16.93 11.19
CA TRP A 34 -5.84 16.42 10.06
C TRP A 34 -6.08 17.24 8.79
N GLN A 35 -7.29 17.78 8.59
CA GLN A 35 -7.59 18.65 7.45
C GLN A 35 -6.72 19.90 7.45
N ALA A 36 -6.58 20.56 8.61
CA ALA A 36 -5.76 21.76 8.74
C ALA A 36 -4.27 21.52 8.39
N ALA A 37 -3.74 20.32 8.66
CA ALA A 37 -2.37 19.95 8.33
C ALA A 37 -2.14 19.71 6.83
N VAL A 38 -3.18 19.30 6.10
CA VAL A 38 -3.13 19.13 4.64
C VAL A 38 -3.24 20.47 3.93
N ASP A 39 -4.08 21.38 4.43
CA ASP A 39 -4.32 22.68 3.80
C ASP A 39 -3.12 23.64 3.89
N ASP A 40 -2.27 23.51 4.92
CA ASP A 40 -1.02 24.28 5.07
C ASP A 40 0.19 23.37 5.37
N PRO A 41 0.83 22.80 4.33
CA PRO A 41 2.00 21.94 4.46
C PRO A 41 3.23 22.65 5.03
N GLY A 42 3.28 24.00 5.01
CA GLY A 42 4.35 24.79 5.62
C GLY A 42 4.37 24.67 7.14
N GLN A 43 3.24 24.27 7.72
CA GLN A 43 3.10 23.88 9.11
C GLN A 43 3.08 22.35 9.29
N ALA A 44 3.45 21.53 8.29
CA ALA A 44 3.43 20.06 8.38
C ALA A 44 4.35 19.46 9.45
N GLY A 45 5.25 20.25 10.03
CA GLY A 45 5.88 19.95 11.32
C GLY A 45 4.96 20.12 12.53
N ARG A 46 3.63 20.29 12.31
CA ARG A 46 2.48 20.45 13.23
C ARG A 46 1.25 19.69 12.72
N GLY A 47 1.42 18.49 12.15
CA GLY A 47 0.32 17.52 12.18
C GLY A 47 -0.12 17.31 13.66
N PRO A 48 -1.27 16.70 13.96
CA PRO A 48 -1.65 16.45 15.37
C PRO A 48 -0.58 15.67 16.18
N ALA A 49 0.42 15.07 15.52
CA ALA A 49 1.58 14.43 16.14
C ALA A 49 2.84 15.30 16.24
N SER A 50 2.77 16.59 15.91
CA SER A 50 3.98 17.41 15.76
C SER A 50 4.05 18.61 16.72
N GLY A 51 3.25 18.52 17.80
CA GLY A 51 3.41 19.26 19.05
C GLY A 51 4.09 18.47 20.17
N GLY A 52 4.79 17.37 19.86
CA GLY A 52 5.35 16.45 20.85
C GLY A 52 4.38 15.33 21.30
N ASP A 53 3.15 15.34 20.79
CA ASP A 53 2.21 14.23 20.97
C ASP A 53 2.63 13.03 20.10
N ALA A 54 2.64 11.84 20.69
CA ALA A 54 3.03 10.61 20.00
C ALA A 54 2.03 10.26 18.88
N VAL A 55 2.52 9.83 17.72
CA VAL A 55 1.69 9.18 16.70
C VAL A 55 1.02 7.96 17.33
N ALA A 56 -0.30 8.02 17.50
CA ALA A 56 -1.08 6.95 18.11
C ALA A 56 -1.75 6.09 17.02
N PHE A 57 -1.71 4.78 17.20
CA PHE A 57 -2.37 3.82 16.32
C PHE A 57 -3.47 3.08 17.06
N ARG A 58 -4.62 2.88 16.40
CA ARG A 58 -5.67 1.97 16.85
C ARG A 58 -5.78 0.81 15.88
N ARG A 59 -5.67 -0.42 16.40
CA ARG A 59 -5.87 -1.63 15.59
C ARG A 59 -7.35 -1.96 15.50
N LEU A 60 -7.85 -2.03 14.27
CA LEU A 60 -9.14 -2.60 13.94
C LEU A 60 -8.88 -3.90 13.17
N GLU A 61 -9.65 -4.95 13.47
CA GLU A 61 -9.46 -6.26 12.88
C GLU A 61 -10.81 -6.87 12.51
N VAL A 62 -10.86 -7.51 11.34
CA VAL A 62 -11.97 -8.34 10.89
C VAL A 62 -11.38 -9.63 10.35
N LEU A 63 -11.89 -10.76 10.82
CA LEU A 63 -11.49 -12.08 10.34
C LEU A 63 -12.54 -12.61 9.37
N LEU A 64 -12.10 -12.96 8.17
CA LEU A 64 -12.94 -13.67 7.21
C LEU A 64 -13.00 -15.15 7.61
N PRO A 65 -14.19 -15.73 7.84
CA PRO A 65 -14.31 -17.15 8.14
C PRO A 65 -13.67 -18.01 7.05
N ALA A 66 -13.07 -19.14 7.44
CA ALA A 66 -12.35 -20.02 6.52
C ALA A 66 -13.19 -20.42 5.29
N ALA A 67 -14.47 -20.75 5.51
CA ALA A 67 -15.39 -21.10 4.43
C ALA A 67 -15.57 -19.98 3.40
N ASP A 68 -15.61 -18.71 3.85
CA ASP A 68 -15.78 -17.57 2.96
C ASP A 68 -14.47 -17.20 2.25
N ARG A 69 -13.33 -17.30 2.95
CA ARG A 69 -12.00 -17.20 2.34
C ARG A 69 -11.81 -18.23 1.23
N ASP A 70 -12.19 -19.48 1.46
CA ASP A 70 -12.00 -20.56 0.50
C ASP A 70 -12.89 -20.34 -0.74
N ARG A 71 -14.15 -19.96 -0.53
CA ARG A 71 -15.07 -19.58 -1.62
C ARG A 71 -14.54 -18.39 -2.42
N LEU A 72 -13.98 -17.38 -1.76
CA LEU A 72 -13.41 -16.21 -2.43
C LEU A 72 -12.17 -16.59 -3.24
N THR A 73 -11.30 -17.41 -2.66
CA THR A 73 -10.07 -17.92 -3.31
C THR A 73 -10.42 -18.70 -4.57
N GLU A 74 -11.38 -19.61 -4.49
CA GLU A 74 -11.81 -20.41 -5.65
C GLU A 74 -12.42 -19.51 -6.74
N ARG A 75 -13.25 -18.53 -6.36
CA ARG A 75 -13.85 -17.57 -7.30
C ARG A 75 -12.81 -16.68 -7.99
N ALA A 76 -11.77 -16.27 -7.27
CA ALA A 76 -10.65 -15.50 -7.80
C ALA A 76 -9.82 -16.33 -8.77
N ALA A 77 -9.47 -17.57 -8.38
CA ALA A 77 -8.69 -18.49 -9.20
C ALA A 77 -9.39 -18.81 -10.54
N ARG A 78 -10.71 -19.03 -10.53
CA ARG A 78 -11.51 -19.22 -11.77
C ARG A 78 -11.46 -18.02 -12.73
N ARG A 79 -11.01 -16.86 -12.28
CA ARG A 79 -10.84 -15.63 -13.06
C ARG A 79 -9.37 -15.28 -13.32
N GLY A 80 -8.43 -16.17 -12.97
CA GLY A 80 -6.99 -15.92 -13.11
C GLY A 80 -6.44 -14.89 -12.12
N LEU A 81 -7.13 -14.67 -10.99
CA LEU A 81 -6.71 -13.73 -9.95
C LEU A 81 -6.22 -14.50 -8.72
N THR A 82 -5.24 -13.92 -8.02
CA THR A 82 -4.86 -14.36 -6.68
C THR A 82 -5.87 -13.82 -5.64
N LEU A 83 -5.89 -14.43 -4.45
CA LEU A 83 -6.68 -13.89 -3.33
C LEU A 83 -6.22 -12.47 -2.96
N SER A 84 -4.91 -12.19 -2.98
CA SER A 84 -4.36 -10.87 -2.67
C SER A 84 -4.83 -9.80 -3.66
N THR A 85 -4.84 -10.08 -4.96
CA THR A 85 -5.36 -9.14 -5.97
C THR A 85 -6.87 -8.92 -5.81
N ALA A 86 -7.64 -9.96 -5.49
CA ALA A 86 -9.07 -9.83 -5.25
C ALA A 86 -9.37 -8.96 -4.01
N LEU A 87 -8.62 -9.14 -2.92
CA LEU A 87 -8.73 -8.32 -1.71
C LEU A 87 -8.26 -6.88 -1.94
N LEU A 88 -7.17 -6.67 -2.67
CA LEU A 88 -6.70 -5.33 -3.04
C LEU A 88 -7.74 -4.58 -3.88
N ALA A 89 -8.41 -5.26 -4.81
CA ALA A 89 -9.50 -4.66 -5.58
C ALA A 89 -10.67 -4.25 -4.67
N ALA A 90 -11.11 -5.13 -3.76
CA ALA A 90 -12.16 -4.79 -2.80
C ALA A 90 -11.77 -3.63 -1.87
N TYR A 91 -10.51 -3.57 -1.45
CA TYR A 91 -9.95 -2.46 -0.68
C TYR A 91 -9.97 -1.16 -1.48
N ALA A 92 -9.50 -1.18 -2.73
CA ALA A 92 -9.51 0.00 -3.61
C ALA A 92 -10.94 0.49 -3.89
N GLU A 93 -11.89 -0.39 -4.17
CA GLU A 93 -13.31 -0.01 -4.33
C GLU A 93 -13.86 0.66 -3.07
N THR A 94 -13.51 0.13 -1.89
CA THR A 94 -13.93 0.72 -0.61
C THR A 94 -13.31 2.09 -0.42
N VAL A 95 -12.00 2.24 -0.59
CA VAL A 95 -11.32 3.54 -0.47
C VAL A 95 -11.88 4.54 -1.48
N GLY A 96 -12.11 4.12 -2.72
CA GLY A 96 -12.68 4.95 -3.78
C GLY A 96 -14.09 5.43 -3.48
N ALA A 97 -14.94 4.59 -2.88
CA ALA A 97 -16.29 4.97 -2.47
C ALA A 97 -16.33 6.07 -1.40
N TRP A 98 -15.27 6.19 -0.59
CA TRP A 98 -15.12 7.24 0.41
C TRP A 98 -14.24 8.41 -0.06
N SER A 99 -13.55 8.28 -1.19
CA SER A 99 -12.64 9.30 -1.70
C SER A 99 -13.36 10.31 -2.59
N ARG A 100 -12.87 11.55 -2.63
CA ARG A 100 -13.39 12.58 -3.55
C ARG A 100 -13.21 12.20 -5.04
N SER A 101 -12.20 11.39 -5.35
CA SER A 101 -11.91 10.85 -6.67
C SER A 101 -11.82 9.33 -6.62
N SER A 102 -12.37 8.65 -7.63
CA SER A 102 -12.22 7.20 -7.82
C SER A 102 -10.92 6.80 -8.51
N ARG A 103 -10.12 7.78 -8.97
CA ARG A 103 -8.79 7.57 -9.56
C ARG A 103 -7.73 8.11 -8.61
N PHE A 104 -6.95 7.21 -8.02
CA PHE A 104 -5.92 7.49 -7.02
C PHE A 104 -4.82 6.41 -7.04
N THR A 105 -3.73 6.65 -6.31
CA THR A 105 -2.61 5.71 -6.14
C THR A 105 -2.61 5.10 -4.74
N LEU A 106 -2.40 3.78 -4.66
CA LEU A 106 -2.20 3.05 -3.39
C LEU A 106 -0.76 2.53 -3.33
N ASN A 107 -0.12 2.67 -2.17
CA ASN A 107 1.13 1.96 -1.87
C ASN A 107 0.81 0.55 -1.38
N VAL A 108 1.48 -0.46 -1.95
CA VAL A 108 1.29 -1.88 -1.62
C VAL A 108 2.65 -2.44 -1.21
N PRO A 109 2.95 -2.51 0.10
CA PRO A 109 4.20 -3.09 0.58
C PRO A 109 4.28 -4.57 0.19
N THR A 110 5.41 -4.95 -0.42
CA THR A 110 5.74 -6.34 -0.77
C THR A 110 6.93 -6.79 0.07
N VAL A 111 6.95 -8.05 0.47
CA VAL A 111 8.06 -8.66 1.25
C VAL A 111 8.84 -9.66 0.39
N ASP A 112 9.17 -9.25 -0.83
CA ASP A 112 9.82 -10.11 -1.81
C ASP A 112 11.30 -10.27 -1.47
N ARG A 113 11.72 -11.53 -1.30
CA ARG A 113 13.12 -11.86 -1.01
C ARG A 113 13.86 -12.12 -2.32
N PRO A 114 14.96 -11.40 -2.62
CA PRO A 114 15.71 -11.67 -3.82
C PRO A 114 16.42 -13.01 -3.69
N ALA A 115 16.35 -13.85 -4.74
CA ALA A 115 16.93 -15.19 -4.78
C ALA A 115 18.47 -15.16 -4.89
N LEU A 116 19.13 -14.57 -3.89
CA LEU A 116 20.58 -14.39 -3.83
C LEU A 116 21.30 -15.58 -3.18
N HIS A 117 20.57 -16.39 -2.40
CA HIS A 117 21.10 -17.53 -1.66
C HIS A 117 20.00 -18.57 -1.41
N GLU A 118 20.36 -19.85 -1.34
CA GLU A 118 19.41 -20.95 -1.08
C GLU A 118 18.70 -20.83 0.28
N ASP A 119 19.39 -20.26 1.26
CA ASP A 119 18.86 -20.03 2.61
C ASP A 119 18.18 -18.66 2.80
N ILE A 120 17.93 -17.88 1.75
CA ILE A 120 17.39 -16.50 1.89
C ILE A 120 16.05 -16.47 2.67
N ASP A 121 15.22 -17.48 2.48
CA ASP A 121 13.92 -17.61 3.15
C ASP A 121 14.03 -18.02 4.63
N ARG A 122 15.21 -18.45 5.07
CA ARG A 122 15.49 -18.83 6.46
C ARG A 122 16.05 -17.68 7.30
N LEU A 123 16.38 -16.55 6.67
CA LEU A 123 16.99 -15.40 7.35
C LEU A 123 15.94 -14.53 8.05
N VAL A 124 16.28 -14.09 9.26
CA VAL A 124 15.53 -13.06 10.00
C VAL A 124 16.17 -11.70 9.70
N GLY A 125 15.39 -10.77 9.19
CA GLY A 125 15.83 -9.43 8.78
C GLY A 125 14.71 -8.66 8.09
N ASP A 126 14.98 -7.40 7.75
CA ASP A 126 14.09 -6.58 6.95
C ASP A 126 14.37 -6.78 5.45
N PHE A 127 13.30 -7.03 4.69
CA PHE A 127 13.31 -7.28 3.25
C PHE A 127 12.17 -6.50 2.55
N THR A 128 11.62 -5.50 3.24
CA THR A 128 10.55 -4.63 2.71
C THR A 128 11.12 -3.58 1.76
#